data_AF-T1BCQ3-F1
#
_entry.id   AF-T1BCQ3-F1
#
_cell.length_a   1.000
_cell.length_b   1.000
_cell.length_c   1.000
_cell.angle_alpha   90.00
_cell.angle_beta   90.00
_cell.angle_gamma   90.00
#
_symmetry.space_group_name_H-M   'P 1'
#
loop_
_entity.id
_entity.type
_entity.pdbx_description
1 polymer ?
#
loop_
_entity_poly.entity_id
_entity_poly.type
_entity_poly.pdbx_seq_one_letter_code
_entity_poly.pdbx_strand_id
1 'polypeptide(L)'
;MVTPSGTLFGYAFFLLVFQEAQLLNLVIDQPWQRQGYGRILLHEVITQASAQGAECLLLEVRISNEAALGLYRSAHFQPIGTRRGYYETPTGTREDALVLRRSLTP
;
A
#
# COMPACT_ATOMS: atom_id res chain seq x y z
N MET A 1 0.39 -2.95 -14.33
CA MET A 1 1.65 -2.84 -15.09
C MET A 1 1.89 -4.14 -15.82
N VAL A 2 2.07 -4.06 -17.13
CA VAL A 2 2.12 -5.20 -18.03
C VAL A 2 3.36 -5.05 -18.92
N THR A 3 4.08 -6.14 -19.18
CA THR A 3 5.20 -6.15 -20.14
C THR A 3 4.69 -6.02 -21.58
N PRO A 4 5.56 -5.74 -22.57
CA PRO A 4 5.17 -5.77 -23.98
C PRO A 4 4.59 -7.13 -24.44
N SER A 5 4.97 -8.22 -23.78
CA SER A 5 4.46 -9.57 -24.04
C SER A 5 3.09 -9.86 -23.41
N GLY A 6 2.50 -8.90 -22.69
CA GLY A 6 1.20 -9.08 -22.02
C GLY A 6 1.27 -9.65 -20.61
N THR A 7 2.45 -9.81 -20.01
CA THR A 7 2.61 -10.37 -18.67
C THR A 7 2.37 -9.30 -17.60
N LEU A 8 1.37 -9.50 -16.73
CA LEU A 8 1.14 -8.64 -15.57
C LEU A 8 2.24 -8.85 -14.53
N PHE A 9 2.99 -7.79 -14.20
CA PHE A 9 4.05 -7.84 -13.19
C PHE A 9 3.83 -6.91 -12.00
N GLY A 10 2.77 -6.11 -12.00
CA GLY A 10 2.45 -5.28 -10.86
C GLY A 10 1.09 -4.63 -10.96
N TYR A 11 0.43 -4.46 -9.82
CA TYR A 11 -0.89 -3.85 -9.74
C TYR A 11 -1.10 -3.22 -8.38
N ALA A 12 -2.04 -2.28 -8.32
CA ALA A 12 -2.54 -1.75 -7.07
C ALA A 12 -4.02 -1.42 -7.23
N PHE A 13 -4.77 -1.49 -6.13
CA PHE A 13 -6.15 -1.03 -6.09
C PHE A 13 -6.54 -0.61 -4.69
N PHE A 14 -7.55 0.24 -4.61
CA PHE A 14 -8.09 0.77 -3.37
C PHE A 14 -9.61 0.68 -3.38
N LEU A 15 -10.20 0.68 -2.19
CA LEU A 15 -11.62 0.88 -1.97
C LEU A 15 -11.85 2.28 -1.44
N LEU A 16 -12.79 3.02 -2.03
CA LEU A 16 -13.23 4.31 -1.50
C LEU A 16 -14.55 4.13 -0.76
N VAL A 17 -14.58 4.52 0.50
CA VAL A 17 -15.78 4.54 1.34
C VAL A 17 -15.95 5.96 1.88
N PHE A 18 -16.95 6.67 1.37
CA PHE A 18 -17.15 8.09 1.66
C PHE A 18 -15.88 8.90 1.33
N GLN A 19 -15.24 9.50 2.33
CA GLN A 19 -14.02 10.31 2.18
C GLN A 19 -12.74 9.54 2.57
N GLU A 20 -12.85 8.24 2.82
CA GLU A 20 -11.72 7.40 3.20
C GLU A 20 -11.39 6.40 2.09
N ALA A 21 -10.17 6.47 1.56
CA ALA A 21 -9.65 5.44 0.67
C ALA A 21 -8.84 4.42 1.48
N GLN A 22 -8.98 3.13 1.15
CA GLN A 22 -8.20 2.04 1.73
C GLN A 22 -7.41 1.34 0.62
N LEU A 23 -6.08 1.44 0.66
CA LEU A 23 -5.20 0.68 -0.24
C LEU A 23 -5.25 -0.80 0.16
N LEU A 24 -5.90 -1.61 -0.68
CA LEU A 24 -6.12 -3.02 -0.40
C LEU A 24 -4.95 -3.88 -0.88
N ASN A 25 -4.34 -3.51 -2.01
CA ASN A 25 -3.19 -4.23 -2.51
C ASN A 25 -2.25 -3.33 -3.32
N LEU A 26 -0.95 -3.59 -3.20
CA LEU A 26 0.11 -3.03 -4.02
C LEU A 26 1.17 -4.11 -4.17
N VAL A 27 1.25 -4.69 -5.36
CA VAL A 27 2.15 -5.80 -5.66
C VAL A 27 3.04 -5.42 -6.82
N ILE A 28 4.33 -5.72 -6.66
CA ILE A 28 5.29 -5.78 -7.75
C ILE A 28 5.94 -7.16 -7.69
N ASP A 29 5.92 -7.87 -8.81
CA ASP A 29 6.54 -9.17 -8.95
C ASP A 29 8.06 -9.09 -8.69
N GLN A 30 8.61 -10.12 -8.07
CA GLN A 30 9.95 -10.09 -7.45
C GLN A 30 11.09 -9.65 -8.40
N PRO A 31 11.14 -10.10 -9.67
CA PRO A 31 12.17 -9.66 -10.63
C PRO A 31 12.12 -8.15 -10.95
N TRP A 32 10.97 -7.52 -10.72
CA TRP A 32 10.70 -6.11 -11.06
C TRP A 32 10.78 -5.19 -9.84
N GLN A 33 11.03 -5.73 -8.64
CA GLN A 33 11.14 -4.92 -7.42
C GLN A 33 12.40 -4.05 -7.40
N ARG A 34 12.41 -3.03 -6.52
CA ARG A 34 13.52 -2.08 -6.31
C ARG A 34 13.89 -1.21 -7.53
N GLN A 35 13.02 -1.14 -8.53
CA GLN A 35 13.18 -0.30 -9.73
C GLN A 35 12.25 0.93 -9.75
N GLY A 36 11.57 1.21 -8.62
CA GLY A 36 10.66 2.36 -8.49
C GLY A 36 9.20 2.11 -8.88
N TYR A 37 8.85 0.96 -9.47
CA TYR A 37 7.46 0.66 -9.87
C TYR A 37 6.45 0.71 -8.73
N GLY A 38 6.83 0.30 -7.51
CA GLY A 38 5.95 0.42 -6.34
C GLY A 38 5.62 1.87 -6.00
N ARG A 39 6.58 2.80 -6.18
CA ARG A 39 6.35 4.24 -6.00
C ARG A 39 5.44 4.80 -7.08
N ILE A 40 5.60 4.36 -8.33
CA ILE A 40 4.75 4.76 -9.45
C ILE A 40 3.30 4.34 -9.19
N LEU A 41 3.06 3.08 -8.81
CA LEU A 41 1.72 2.59 -8.49
C LEU A 41 1.11 3.30 -7.28
N LEU A 42 1.89 3.53 -6.23
CA LEU A 42 1.40 4.24 -5.05
C LEU A 42 1.00 5.69 -5.38
N HIS A 43 1.81 6.38 -6.19
CA HIS A 43 1.50 7.74 -6.64
C HIS A 43 0.20 7.77 -7.45
N GLU A 44 0.00 6.78 -8.33
CA GLU A 44 -1.24 6.66 -9.10
C GLU A 44 -2.46 6.44 -8.20
N VAL A 45 -2.36 5.54 -7.21
CA VAL A 45 -3.43 5.34 -6.22
C VAL A 45 -3.75 6.62 -5.47
N ILE A 46 -2.75 7.35 -4.99
CA ILE A 46 -2.93 8.62 -4.28
C ILE A 46 -3.65 9.64 -5.18
N THR A 47 -3.20 9.77 -6.42
CA THR A 47 -3.76 10.70 -7.40
C THR A 47 -5.23 10.38 -7.68
N GLN A 48 -5.55 9.10 -7.92
CA GLN A 48 -6.92 8.66 -8.18
C GLN A 48 -7.83 8.80 -6.95
N ALA A 49 -7.35 8.45 -5.77
CA ALA A 49 -8.11 8.60 -4.52
C ALA A 49 -8.45 10.07 -4.26
N SER A 50 -7.47 10.97 -4.37
CA SER A 50 -7.68 12.42 -4.25
C SER A 50 -8.67 12.94 -5.29
N ALA A 51 -8.55 12.51 -6.55
CA ALA A 51 -9.46 12.92 -7.61
C ALA A 51 -10.91 12.45 -7.39
N GLN A 52 -11.11 11.36 -6.65
CA GLN A 52 -12.42 10.84 -6.27
C GLN A 52 -12.95 11.44 -4.96
N GLY A 53 -12.26 12.43 -4.37
CA GLY A 53 -12.71 13.13 -3.17
C GLY A 53 -12.32 12.49 -1.85
N ALA A 54 -11.35 11.55 -1.85
CA ALA A 54 -10.80 11.03 -0.61
C ALA A 54 -10.01 12.10 0.15
N GLU A 55 -10.29 12.27 1.44
CA GLU A 55 -9.54 13.17 2.33
C GLU A 55 -8.33 12.48 2.94
N CYS A 56 -8.32 11.15 2.98
CA CYS A 56 -7.17 10.38 3.41
C CYS A 56 -7.10 8.99 2.76
N LEU A 57 -5.91 8.40 2.80
CA LEU A 57 -5.61 7.04 2.35
C LEU A 57 -5.05 6.23 3.51
N LEU A 58 -5.66 5.09 3.80
CA LEU A 58 -5.23 4.15 4.83
C LEU A 58 -4.70 2.86 4.20
N LEU A 59 -3.82 2.19 4.94
CA LEU A 59 -3.35 0.86 4.59
C LEU A 59 -2.93 0.08 5.84
N GLU A 60 -2.81 -1.22 5.66
CA GLU A 60 -2.25 -2.15 6.65
C GLU A 60 -0.99 -2.79 6.07
N VAL A 61 0.04 -2.92 6.90
CA VAL A 61 1.32 -3.50 6.48
C VAL A 61 1.92 -4.33 7.59
N ARG A 62 2.43 -5.52 7.25
CA ARG A 62 3.21 -6.38 8.15
C ARG A 62 4.38 -5.61 8.73
N ILE A 63 4.60 -5.73 10.05
CA ILE A 63 5.73 -5.06 10.71
C ILE A 63 7.10 -5.50 10.16
N SER A 64 7.22 -6.74 9.67
CA SER A 64 8.45 -7.24 9.05
C SER A 64 8.71 -6.74 7.63
N ASN A 65 7.73 -6.09 6.98
CA ASN A 65 7.86 -5.66 5.59
C ASN A 65 8.57 -4.30 5.48
N GLU A 66 9.87 -4.30 5.77
CA GLU A 66 10.70 -3.08 5.79
C GLU A 66 10.73 -2.34 4.44
N ALA A 67 10.66 -3.07 3.32
CA ALA A 67 10.62 -2.46 1.99
C ALA A 67 9.33 -1.64 1.79
N ALA A 68 8.18 -2.20 2.13
CA ALA A 68 6.90 -1.50 2.05
C ALA A 68 6.83 -0.35 3.07
N LEU A 69 7.31 -0.56 4.29
CA LEU A 69 7.39 0.50 5.30
C LEU A 69 8.26 1.67 4.82
N GLY A 70 9.42 1.39 4.21
CA GLY A 70 10.26 2.41 3.59
C GLY A 70 9.54 3.18 2.47
N LEU A 71 8.82 2.48 1.59
CA LEU A 71 8.01 3.08 0.54
C LEU A 71 6.95 4.02 1.13
N TYR A 72 6.13 3.53 2.06
CA TYR A 72 5.02 4.30 2.64
C TYR A 72 5.50 5.48 3.47
N ARG A 73 6.58 5.33 4.25
CA ARG A 73 7.24 6.45 4.95
C ARG A 73 7.71 7.53 3.99
N SER A 74 8.33 7.15 2.87
CA SER A 74 8.75 8.11 1.83
C SER A 74 7.59 8.81 1.13
N ALA A 75 6.39 8.25 1.23
CA ALA A 75 5.15 8.80 0.73
C ALA A 75 4.30 9.46 1.84
N HIS A 76 4.93 9.89 2.95
CA HIS A 76 4.29 10.65 4.04
C HIS A 76 3.14 9.93 4.76
N PHE A 77 3.06 8.60 4.68
CA PHE A 77 2.19 7.84 5.56
C PHE A 77 2.72 7.87 6.99
N GLN A 78 1.80 8.01 7.95
CA GLN A 78 2.07 8.03 9.38
C GLN A 78 1.36 6.85 10.07
N PRO A 79 1.97 6.21 11.07
CA PRO A 79 1.31 5.17 11.85
C PRO A 79 0.19 5.79 12.70
N ILE A 80 -0.98 5.15 12.69
CA ILE A 80 -2.14 5.55 13.50
C ILE A 80 -2.60 4.45 14.46
N GLY A 81 -2.00 3.26 14.37
CA GLY A 81 -2.29 2.15 15.27
C GLY A 81 -1.63 0.86 14.85
N THR A 82 -1.86 -0.18 15.65
CA THR A 82 -1.36 -1.53 15.41
C THR A 82 -2.49 -2.53 15.59
N ARG A 83 -2.68 -3.42 14.62
CA ARG A 83 -3.55 -4.59 14.75
C ARG A 83 -2.70 -5.77 15.24
N ARG A 84 -2.90 -6.16 16.49
CA ARG A 84 -2.16 -7.26 17.11
C ARG A 84 -2.55 -8.60 16.50
N GLY A 85 -1.55 -9.39 16.15
CA GLY A 85 -1.70 -10.74 15.61
C GLY A 85 -2.57 -10.83 14.36
N TYR A 86 -2.56 -9.80 13.53
CA TYR A 86 -3.45 -9.66 12.38
C TYR A 86 -3.13 -10.64 11.25
N TYR A 87 -1.85 -10.86 10.97
CA TYR A 87 -1.43 -11.72 9.88
C TYR A 87 -0.99 -13.09 10.38
N GLU A 88 -1.35 -14.14 9.65
CA GLU A 88 -0.75 -15.47 9.84
C GLU A 88 0.61 -15.51 9.15
N THR A 89 1.55 -16.18 9.82
CA THR A 89 2.85 -16.49 9.26
C THR A 89 2.86 -17.92 8.72
N PRO A 90 3.79 -18.28 7.81
CA PRO A 90 3.93 -19.66 7.36
C PRO A 90 4.22 -20.67 8.48
N THR A 91 4.72 -20.22 9.63
CA THR A 91 5.03 -21.06 10.80
C THR A 91 3.86 -21.22 11.75
N GLY A 92 2.66 -20.73 11.40
CA GLY A 92 1.46 -20.79 12.25
C GLY A 92 1.45 -19.81 13.42
N THR A 93 2.44 -18.92 13.50
CA THR A 93 2.42 -17.79 14.46
C THR A 93 1.62 -16.62 13.89
N ARG A 94 1.33 -15.64 14.73
CA ARG A 94 0.68 -14.39 14.32
C ARG A 94 1.68 -13.25 14.29
N GLU A 95 1.53 -12.37 13.32
CA GLU A 95 2.33 -11.16 13.15
C GLU A 95 1.42 -9.92 13.20
N ASP A 96 1.90 -8.85 13.83
CA ASP A 96 1.21 -7.58 13.92
C ASP A 96 1.19 -6.85 12.56
N ALA A 97 0.18 -6.00 12.38
CA ALA A 97 0.11 -5.05 11.28
C ALA A 97 0.14 -3.61 11.81
N LEU A 98 0.93 -2.76 11.17
CA LEU A 98 0.79 -1.31 11.35
C LEU A 98 -0.34 -0.82 10.47
N VAL A 99 -1.20 0.02 11.04
CA VAL A 99 -2.19 0.81 10.30
C VAL A 99 -1.56 2.16 10.01
N LEU A 100 -1.39 2.48 8.74
CA LEU A 100 -0.81 3.76 8.32
C LEU A 100 -1.87 4.62 7.64
N ARG A 101 -1.75 5.94 7.78
CA ARG A 101 -2.63 6.94 7.15
C ARG A 101 -1.80 8.04 6.49
N ARG A 102 -2.25 8.50 5.32
CA ARG A 102 -1.78 9.71 4.64
C ARG A 102 -2.95 10.69 4.48
N SER A 103 -2.76 11.95 4.83
CA SER A 103 -3.71 13.03 4.49
C SER A 103 -3.62 13.35 3.00
N LEU A 104 -4.77 13.52 2.34
CA LEU A 104 -4.88 13.87 0.93
C LEU A 104 -5.49 15.26 0.71
N THR A 105 -6.04 15.86 1.77
CA THR A 105 -6.46 17.26 1.79
C THR A 105 -5.26 18.22 1.63
N PRO A 106 -5.44 19.34 0.91
CA PRO A 106 -4.44 20.41 0.79
C PRO A 106 -4.05 21.04 2.13
#